data_AF-A0A1E7EJ32-F1
#
_entry.id   AF-A0A1E7EJ32-F1
#
_cell.length_a   1.000
_cell.length_b   1.000
_cell.length_c   1.000
_cell.angle_alpha   90.00
_cell.angle_beta   90.00
_cell.angle_gamma   90.00
#
_symmetry.space_group_name_H-M   'P 1'
#
loop_
_entity.id
_entity.type
_entity.pdbx_description
1 polymer ?
#
loop_
_entity_poly.entity_id
_entity_poly.type
_entity_poly.pdbx_seq_one_letter_code
_entity_poly.pdbx_strand_id
1 'polypeptide(L)'
;MLCNVESKNNGSIVSWLPDGNHFKVHDPRRFVEVVIPSAFKQKSLKSFQRQLHLYGFQRVHEGPDKGAYFHEKFLRNDRDLSLTISR
;
A
#
# COMPACT_ATOMS: atom_id res chain seq x y z
N MET A 1 5.63 2.28 -6.85
CA MET A 1 4.18 2.58 -6.95
C MET A 1 3.62 3.41 -5.79
N LEU A 2 4.29 3.54 -4.64
CA LEU A 2 3.86 4.45 -3.54
C LEU A 2 4.78 5.67 -3.31
N CYS A 3 5.99 5.72 -3.89
CA CYS A 3 6.94 6.84 -3.71
C CYS A 3 6.38 8.21 -4.11
N ASN A 4 5.47 8.27 -5.10
CA ASN A 4 4.80 9.53 -5.50
C ASN A 4 3.65 9.94 -4.57
N VAL A 5 3.17 9.05 -3.69
CA VAL A 5 2.02 9.32 -2.81
C VAL A 5 2.43 10.13 -1.58
N GLU A 6 3.66 9.96 -1.08
CA GLU A 6 4.19 10.78 0.02
C GLU A 6 4.38 12.24 -0.38
N SER A 7 4.72 12.51 -1.65
CA SER A 7 4.99 13.87 -2.15
C SER A 7 3.79 14.81 -2.12
N LYS A 8 2.57 14.31 -1.89
CA LYS A 8 1.33 15.09 -1.90
C LYS A 8 0.69 15.33 -0.53
N ASN A 9 1.41 15.09 0.57
CA ASN A 9 0.86 15.21 1.94
C ASN A 9 -0.30 14.21 2.20
N ASN A 10 -0.26 13.02 1.57
CA ASN A 10 -1.26 11.98 1.79
C ASN A 10 -0.97 11.10 3.02
N GLY A 11 -0.04 11.51 3.90
CA GLY A 11 0.35 10.74 5.09
C GLY A 11 -0.82 10.44 6.03
N SER A 12 -1.85 11.29 6.05
CA SER A 12 -3.09 11.05 6.80
C SER A 12 -4.03 10.03 6.15
N ILE A 13 -3.80 9.67 4.88
CA ILE A 13 -4.62 8.72 4.11
C ILE A 13 -3.91 7.37 4.03
N VAL A 14 -2.64 7.38 3.65
CA VAL A 14 -1.77 6.21 3.57
C VAL A 14 -0.35 6.62 3.92
N SER A 15 0.31 5.85 4.76
CA SER A 15 1.71 6.09 5.13
C SER A 15 2.49 4.80 5.15
N TRP A 16 3.79 4.90 4.88
CA TRP A 16 4.73 3.85 5.25
C TRP A 16 4.91 3.85 6.78
N LEU A 17 5.16 2.69 7.32
CA LEU A 17 5.63 2.54 8.69
C LEU A 17 7.12 2.90 8.77
N PRO A 18 7.63 3.22 9.97
CA PRO A 18 9.03 3.63 10.15
C PRO A 18 10.04 2.54 9.73
N ASP A 19 9.62 1.29 9.68
CA ASP A 19 10.41 0.16 9.20
C ASP A 19 10.62 0.14 7.68
N GLY A 20 9.81 0.89 6.91
CA GLY A 20 9.91 0.98 5.45
C GLY A 20 9.42 -0.25 4.67
N ASN A 21 8.90 -1.26 5.37
CA ASN A 21 8.50 -2.56 4.80
C ASN A 21 6.99 -2.77 4.83
N HIS A 22 6.29 -1.97 5.64
CA HIS A 22 4.84 -2.01 5.79
C HIS A 22 4.25 -0.66 5.39
N PHE A 23 3.05 -0.68 4.81
CA PHE A 23 2.26 0.54 4.62
C PHE A 23 0.87 0.36 5.25
N LYS A 24 0.33 1.44 5.80
CA LYS A 24 -0.98 1.45 6.43
C LYS A 24 -1.90 2.44 5.75
N VAL A 25 -3.11 1.99 5.49
CA VAL A 25 -4.20 2.85 5.01
C VAL A 25 -4.98 3.32 6.23
N HIS A 26 -4.90 4.60 6.54
CA HIS A 26 -5.59 5.24 7.67
C HIS A 26 -7.02 5.64 7.31
N ASP A 27 -7.22 6.15 6.08
CA ASP A 27 -8.54 6.54 5.56
C ASP A 27 -8.85 5.77 4.26
N PRO A 28 -9.58 4.65 4.35
CA PRO A 28 -9.90 3.82 3.19
C PRO A 28 -10.79 4.53 2.17
N ARG A 29 -11.62 5.48 2.59
CA ARG A 29 -12.54 6.20 1.69
C ARG A 29 -11.74 7.15 0.82
N ARG A 30 -10.95 8.03 1.44
CA ARG A 30 -10.05 8.95 0.73
C ARG A 30 -8.98 8.22 -0.06
N PHE A 31 -8.52 7.06 0.40
CA PHE A 31 -7.60 6.23 -0.37
C PHE A 31 -8.22 5.81 -1.71
N VAL A 32 -9.48 5.40 -1.73
CA VAL A 32 -10.19 5.06 -2.98
C VAL A 32 -10.46 6.26 -3.85
N GLU A 33 -10.79 7.42 -3.27
CA GLU A 33 -11.14 8.61 -4.04
C GLU A 33 -9.92 9.33 -4.62
N VAL A 34 -8.80 9.33 -3.88
CA VAL A 34 -7.62 10.15 -4.21
C VAL A 34 -6.46 9.29 -4.70
N VAL A 35 -6.14 8.19 -4.00
CA VAL A 35 -4.92 7.42 -4.25
C VAL A 35 -5.14 6.36 -5.33
N ILE A 36 -6.22 5.59 -5.23
CA ILE A 36 -6.55 4.53 -6.19
C ILE A 36 -6.59 5.06 -7.63
N PRO A 37 -7.38 6.09 -7.99
CA PRO A 37 -7.44 6.59 -9.37
C PRO A 37 -6.15 7.28 -9.81
N SER A 38 -5.36 7.84 -8.87
CA SER A 38 -4.09 8.51 -9.20
C SER A 38 -2.92 7.53 -9.37
N ALA A 39 -2.95 6.36 -8.73
CA ALA A 39 -1.82 5.42 -8.69
C ALA A 39 -2.12 4.06 -9.34
N PHE A 40 -3.39 3.69 -9.49
CA PHE A 40 -3.84 2.39 -9.99
C PHE A 40 -4.97 2.53 -11.01
N LYS A 41 -5.12 1.56 -11.92
CA LYS A 41 -6.24 1.52 -12.89
C LYS A 41 -7.57 1.02 -12.30
N GLN A 42 -7.64 0.83 -10.99
CA GLN A 42 -8.79 0.25 -10.30
C GLN A 42 -9.74 1.36 -9.84
N LYS A 43 -11.01 1.02 -9.53
CA LYS A 43 -12.01 1.98 -9.01
C LYS A 43 -12.51 1.69 -7.60
N SER A 44 -12.04 0.61 -6.97
CA SER A 44 -12.55 0.19 -5.66
C SER A 44 -11.49 -0.44 -4.76
N LEU A 45 -11.66 -0.25 -3.45
CA LEU A 45 -10.77 -0.81 -2.43
C LEU A 45 -10.75 -2.34 -2.46
N LYS A 46 -11.90 -2.98 -2.69
CA LYS A 46 -11.99 -4.44 -2.75
C LYS A 46 -11.13 -5.03 -3.86
N SER A 47 -11.15 -4.41 -5.04
CA SER A 47 -10.35 -4.91 -6.16
C SER A 47 -8.86 -4.70 -5.90
N PHE A 48 -8.49 -3.57 -5.29
CA PHE A 48 -7.13 -3.34 -4.80
C PHE A 48 -6.70 -4.38 -3.75
N GLN A 49 -7.52 -4.66 -2.73
CA GLN A 49 -7.25 -5.69 -1.73
C GLN A 49 -7.10 -7.08 -2.35
N ARG A 50 -7.88 -7.38 -3.39
CA ARG A 50 -7.75 -8.63 -4.13
C ARG A 50 -6.46 -8.70 -4.94
N GLN A 51 -6.03 -7.59 -5.55
CA GLN A 51 -4.71 -7.51 -6.17
C GLN A 51 -3.62 -7.73 -5.14
N LEU A 52 -3.66 -7.03 -4.00
CA LEU A 52 -2.72 -7.25 -2.90
C LEU A 52 -2.65 -8.74 -2.51
N HIS A 53 -3.81 -9.38 -2.34
CA HIS A 53 -3.87 -10.80 -2.00
C HIS A 53 -3.27 -11.70 -3.10
N LEU A 54 -3.54 -11.42 -4.37
CA LEU A 54 -2.96 -12.14 -5.51
C LEU A 54 -1.44 -11.98 -5.59
N TYR A 55 -0.94 -10.79 -5.27
CA TYR A 55 0.49 -10.50 -5.22
C TYR A 55 1.15 -10.95 -3.91
N GLY A 56 0.45 -11.68 -3.04
CA GLY A 56 1.00 -12.24 -1.81
C GLY A 56 1.16 -11.23 -0.66
N PHE A 57 0.58 -10.04 -0.75
CA PHE A 57 0.61 -9.09 0.38
C PHE A 57 -0.19 -9.64 1.55
N GLN A 58 0.42 -9.58 2.72
CA GLN A 58 -0.21 -9.98 3.97
C GLN A 58 -0.69 -8.76 4.73
N ARG A 59 -1.80 -8.94 5.44
CA ARG A 59 -2.36 -7.90 6.32
C ARG A 59 -1.94 -8.19 7.75
N VAL A 60 -1.46 -7.17 8.45
CA VAL A 60 -1.13 -7.26 9.87
C VAL A 60 -2.44 -7.29 10.67
N HIS A 61 -2.66 -8.35 11.45
CA HIS A 61 -3.90 -8.56 12.21
C HIS A 61 -3.77 -8.22 13.71
N GLU A 62 -2.54 -8.08 14.20
CA GLU A 62 -2.19 -7.93 15.62
C GLU A 62 -1.12 -6.86 15.82
N GLY A 63 -0.98 -6.38 17.06
CA GLY A 63 0.01 -5.36 17.42
C GLY A 63 -0.37 -3.91 17.07
N PRO A 64 0.55 -2.95 17.31
CA PRO A 64 0.33 -1.52 17.03
C PRO A 64 0.11 -1.24 15.54
N ASP A 65 0.64 -2.12 14.69
CA ASP A 65 0.62 -2.00 13.22
C ASP A 65 -0.59 -2.69 12.59
N LYS A 66 -1.52 -3.17 13.42
CA LYS A 66 -2.77 -3.78 12.97
C LYS A 66 -3.44 -2.95 11.87
N GLY A 67 -3.79 -3.62 10.78
CA GLY A 67 -4.37 -3.03 9.58
C GLY A 67 -3.37 -2.61 8.51
N ALA A 68 -2.07 -2.66 8.77
CA ALA A 68 -1.03 -2.45 7.76
C ALA A 68 -0.96 -3.63 6.78
N TYR A 69 -0.38 -3.38 5.61
CA TYR A 69 -0.07 -4.35 4.59
C TYR A 69 1.44 -4.46 4.41
N PHE A 70 1.92 -5.69 4.23
CA PHE A 70 3.34 -5.97 4.06
C PHE A 70 3.58 -6.99 2.96
N HIS A 71 4.74 -6.87 2.33
CA HIS A 71 5.25 -7.86 1.40
C HIS A 71 6.77 -7.78 1.38
N GLU A 72 7.47 -8.92 1.47
CA GLU A 72 8.93 -8.98 1.64
C GLU A 72 9.69 -8.24 0.52
N LYS A 73 9.15 -8.26 -0.70
CA LYS A 73 9.74 -7.60 -1.87
C LYS A 73 9.20 -6.19 -2.14
N PHE A 74 8.34 -5.66 -1.26
CA PHE A 74 7.72 -4.34 -1.44
C PHE A 74 8.27 -3.35 -0.42
N LEU A 75 9.46 -2.84 -0.71
CA LEU A 75 10.19 -1.94 0.18
C LEU A 75 10.09 -0.49 -0.29
N ARG A 76 10.00 0.47 0.63
CA ARG A 76 9.91 1.90 0.32
C ARG A 76 11.06 2.41 -0.56
N ASN A 77 12.27 1.92 -0.31
CA ASN A 77 13.51 2.37 -0.97
C ASN A 77 13.97 1.47 -2.12
N ASP A 78 13.34 0.33 -2.37
CA ASP A 78 13.77 -0.61 -3.41
C ASP A 78 12.66 -0.84 -4.43
N ARG A 79 12.62 0.09 -5.40
CA ARG A 79 11.63 0.06 -6.47
C ARG A 79 11.86 -1.12 -7.41
N ASP A 80 13.11 -1.48 -7.67
CA ASP A 80 13.45 -2.59 -8.55
C ASP A 80 12.98 -3.93 -7.96
N LEU A 81 13.14 -4.12 -6.64
CA LEU A 81 12.60 -5.30 -5.97
C LEU A 81 11.07 -5.37 -6.05
N SER A 82 10.38 -4.23 -5.99
CA SER A 82 8.92 -4.17 -6.16
C SER A 82 8.43 -4.57 -7.56
N LEU A 83 9.28 -4.45 -8.59
CA LEU A 83 8.98 -4.89 -9.95
C LEU A 83 9.12 -6.41 -10.12
N THR A 84 9.83 -7.08 -9.21
CA THR A 84 9.99 -8.55 -9.21
C THR A 84 8.81 -9.28 -8.58
N ILE A 85 7.80 -8.55 -8.09
CA ILE A 85 6.56 -9.13 -7.58
C ILE A 85 5.77 -9.67 -8.77
N SER A 86 5.99 -10.93 -9.09
CA SER A 86 5.23 -11.66 -10.11
C SER A 86 3.87 -12.08 -9.55
N ARG A 87 2.88 -12.10 -10.44
CA ARG A 87 1.57 -12.73 -10.19
C ARG A 87 1.69 -14.24 -10.15
#